data_AF-A0A819V0V0-F1
#
_entry.id   AF-A0A819V0V0-F1
#
_cell.length_a   1.000
_cell.length_b   1.000
_cell.length_c   1.000
_cell.angle_alpha   90.00
_cell.angle_beta   90.00
_cell.angle_gamma   90.00
#
_symmetry.space_group_name_H-M   'P 1'
#
loop_
_entity.id
_entity.type
_entity.pdbx_description
1 polymer ?
#
loop_
_entity_poly.entity_id
_entity_poly.type
_entity_poly.pdbx_seq_one_letter_code
_entity_poly.pdbx_strand_id
1 'polypeptide(L)'
;KSISSYTRLSKALDSLVEYFNNEEHCLPKDILKTDKYRLVKKLLKYQSTDTQSLIKMYYQEKVQEQDRANSSNQFDLGRLYCRAYYHLKEETLYIE
;
A
#
# COMPACT_ATOMS: atom_id res chain seq x y z
N LYS A 1 16.71 -5.84 18.79
CA LYS A 1 15.37 -5.79 19.44
C LYS A 1 14.65 -7.10 19.13
N SER A 2 14.16 -7.84 20.13
CA SER A 2 13.60 -9.19 19.90
C SER A 2 12.25 -9.12 19.20
N ILE A 3 12.10 -9.82 18.07
CA ILE A 3 10.85 -9.97 17.30
C ILE A 3 9.68 -10.39 18.21
N SER A 4 9.99 -11.16 19.26
CA SER A 4 9.05 -11.62 20.28
C SER A 4 8.30 -10.48 20.98
N SER A 5 8.95 -9.34 21.25
CA SER A 5 8.32 -8.22 21.96
C SER A 5 7.24 -7.54 21.12
N TYR A 6 7.47 -7.35 19.82
CA TYR A 6 6.51 -6.72 18.92
C TYR A 6 5.28 -7.59 18.69
N THR A 7 5.49 -8.91 18.56
CA THR A 7 4.39 -9.88 18.47
C THR A 7 3.55 -9.89 19.75
N ARG A 8 4.16 -9.81 20.93
CA ARG A 8 3.45 -9.72 22.21
C ARG A 8 2.63 -8.43 22.33
N LEU A 9 3.21 -7.28 21.97
CA LEU A 9 2.50 -6.01 21.95
C LEU A 9 1.32 -6.02 20.98
N SER A 10 1.52 -6.63 19.81
CA SER A 10 0.45 -6.80 18.82
C SER A 10 -0.71 -7.62 19.37
N LYS A 11 -0.43 -8.72 20.08
CA LYS A 11 -1.46 -9.54 20.74
C LYS A 11 -2.16 -8.80 21.87
N ALA A 12 -1.41 -8.10 22.72
CA ALA A 12 -1.99 -7.31 23.82
C ALA A 12 -2.95 -6.24 23.29
N LEU A 13 -2.60 -5.61 22.17
CA LEU A 13 -3.45 -4.63 21.49
C LEU A 13 -4.77 -5.26 20.98
N ASP A 14 -4.74 -6.50 20.49
CA ASP A 14 -5.96 -7.24 20.13
C ASP A 14 -6.80 -7.58 21.37
N SER A 15 -6.17 -8.04 22.45
CA SER A 15 -6.85 -8.34 23.70
C SER A 15 -7.54 -7.13 24.32
N LEU A 16 -6.98 -5.92 24.19
CA LEU A 16 -7.64 -4.69 24.60
C LEU A 16 -8.92 -4.44 23.80
N VAL A 17 -8.89 -4.63 22.47
CA VAL A 17 -10.08 -4.47 21.63
C VAL A 17 -11.15 -5.50 21.99
N GLU A 18 -10.75 -6.74 22.26
CA GLU A 18 -11.68 -7.78 22.71
C GLU A 18 -12.27 -7.44 24.07
N TYR A 19 -11.45 -7.01 25.03
CA TYR A 19 -11.90 -6.62 26.37
C TYR A 19 -12.95 -5.51 26.33
N PHE A 20 -12.67 -4.40 25.65
CA PHE A 20 -13.62 -3.27 25.55
C PHE A 20 -14.84 -3.55 24.66
N ASN A 21 -14.83 -4.66 23.92
CA ASN A 21 -15.95 -5.09 23.10
C ASN A 21 -16.88 -6.10 23.79
N ASN A 22 -16.48 -6.72 24.91
CA ASN A 22 -17.17 -7.90 25.46
C ASN A 22 -17.76 -7.76 26.87
N GLU A 23 -17.91 -6.54 27.39
CA GLU A 23 -18.63 -6.32 28.65
C GLU A 23 -19.82 -5.41 28.41
N GLU A 24 -20.89 -5.59 29.18
CA GLU A 24 -22.30 -5.16 29.03
C GLU A 24 -22.57 -3.69 28.58
N HIS A 25 -21.52 -2.89 28.39
CA HIS A 25 -21.46 -1.56 27.78
C HIS A 25 -20.43 -1.49 26.63
N CYS A 26 -20.57 -2.36 25.63
CA CYS A 26 -19.59 -2.55 24.57
C CYS A 26 -19.39 -1.30 23.69
N LEU A 27 -18.14 -0.95 23.41
CA LEU A 27 -17.83 -0.08 22.28
C LEU A 27 -17.81 -0.90 20.97
N PRO A 28 -18.45 -0.41 19.89
CA PRO A 28 -18.33 -1.01 18.57
C PRO A 28 -16.87 -1.17 18.14
N LYS A 29 -16.54 -2.29 17.49
CA LYS A 29 -15.19 -2.55 16.98
C LYS A 29 -14.67 -1.44 16.08
N ASP A 30 -15.55 -0.74 15.36
CA ASP A 30 -15.17 0.38 14.50
C ASP A 30 -14.69 1.59 15.29
N ILE A 31 -15.26 1.84 16.46
CA ILE A 31 -14.81 2.89 17.39
C ILE A 31 -13.50 2.50 18.06
N LEU A 32 -13.31 1.22 18.36
CA LEU A 32 -12.07 0.70 18.97
C LEU A 32 -10.91 0.63 17.95
N LYS A 33 -11.20 0.29 16.70
CA LYS A 33 -10.23 0.16 15.59
C LYS A 33 -10.06 1.47 14.82
N THR A 34 -9.81 2.54 15.56
CA THR A 34 -9.47 3.86 15.02
C THR A 34 -8.26 3.84 14.09
N ASP A 35 -8.04 4.92 13.36
CA ASP A 35 -6.84 5.06 12.51
C ASP A 35 -5.54 4.97 13.32
N LYS A 36 -5.55 5.44 14.58
CA LYS A 36 -4.42 5.28 15.50
C LYS A 36 -4.15 3.81 15.80
N TYR A 37 -5.20 3.04 16.10
CA TYR A 37 -5.08 1.59 16.29
C TYR A 37 -4.48 0.92 15.05
N ARG A 38 -5.01 1.23 13.87
CA ARG A 38 -4.55 0.65 12.59
C ARG A 38 -3.09 1.01 12.30
N LEU A 39 -2.70 2.26 12.56
CA LEU A 39 -1.34 2.73 12.41
C LEU A 39 -0.37 1.98 13.33
N VAL A 40 -0.70 1.89 14.63
CA VAL A 40 0.13 1.16 15.60
C VAL A 40 0.24 -0.31 15.20
N LYS A 41 -0.87 -0.94 14.80
CA LYS A 41 -0.88 -2.33 14.34
C LYS A 41 0.00 -2.53 13.10
N LYS A 42 -0.05 -1.60 12.14
CA LYS A 42 0.79 -1.60 10.94
C LYS A 42 2.28 -1.49 11.29
N LEU A 43 2.65 -0.57 12.20
CA LEU A 43 4.02 -0.42 12.67
C LEU A 43 4.54 -1.64 13.42
N LEU A 44 3.72 -2.21 14.31
CA LEU A 44 4.08 -3.45 15.03
C LEU A 44 4.31 -4.60 14.05
N LYS A 45 3.47 -4.73 13.02
CA LYS A 45 3.65 -5.72 11.95
C LYS A 45 4.97 -5.52 11.23
N TYR A 46 5.33 -4.30 10.85
CA TYR A 46 6.58 -4.04 10.16
C TYR A 46 7.81 -4.43 10.99
N GLN A 47 7.79 -4.16 12.29
CA GLN A 47 8.90 -4.50 13.19
C GLN A 47 9.02 -6.01 13.48
N SER A 48 7.98 -6.78 13.21
CA SER A 48 7.96 -8.23 13.38
C SER A 48 8.05 -9.03 12.07
N THR A 49 8.12 -8.35 10.92
CA THR A 49 8.15 -8.97 9.59
C THR A 49 9.59 -9.03 9.08
N ASP A 50 9.96 -10.14 8.44
CA ASP A 50 11.29 -10.28 7.84
C ASP A 50 11.47 -9.36 6.63
N THR A 51 12.72 -9.06 6.30
CA THR A 51 13.06 -8.12 5.22
C THR A 51 12.50 -8.53 3.86
N GLN A 52 12.49 -9.83 3.52
CA GLN A 52 12.00 -10.29 2.21
C GLN A 52 10.49 -10.06 2.10
N SER A 53 9.75 -10.36 3.16
CA SER A 53 8.31 -10.07 3.23
C SER A 53 8.03 -8.56 3.18
N LEU A 54 8.84 -7.72 3.82
CA LEU A 54 8.70 -6.26 3.75
C LEU A 54 8.91 -5.73 2.33
N ILE A 55 9.95 -6.21 1.64
CA ILE A 55 10.24 -5.86 0.24
C ILE A 55 9.05 -6.22 -0.64
N LYS A 56 8.51 -7.43 -0.48
CA LYS A 56 7.34 -7.88 -1.24
C LYS A 56 6.13 -6.99 -0.98
N MET A 57 5.85 -6.66 0.28
CA MET A 57 4.74 -5.77 0.64
C MET A 57 4.89 -4.39 0.00
N TYR A 58 6.10 -3.82 0.01
CA TYR A 58 6.38 -2.52 -0.61
C TYR A 58 6.10 -2.53 -2.12
N TYR A 59 6.60 -3.52 -2.84
CA TYR A 59 6.35 -3.62 -4.28
C TYR A 59 4.87 -3.84 -4.61
N GLN A 60 4.16 -4.61 -3.79
CA GLN A 60 2.71 -4.78 -3.94
C GLN A 60 1.95 -3.46 -3.72
N GLU A 61 2.34 -2.66 -2.71
CA GLU A 61 1.78 -1.31 -2.51
C GLU A 61 2.05 -0.41 -3.72
N LYS A 62 3.26 -0.46 -4.31
CA LYS A 62 3.60 0.31 -5.52
C LYS A 62 2.79 -0.08 -6.76
N VAL A 63 2.57 -1.37 -6.98
CA VAL A 63 1.72 -1.84 -8.08
C VAL A 63 0.29 -1.35 -7.89
N GLN A 64 -0.26 -1.44 -6.67
CA GLN A 64 -1.62 -0.94 -6.39
C GLN A 64 -1.73 0.58 -6.56
N GLU A 65 -0.71 1.34 -6.18
CA GLU A 65 -0.65 2.79 -6.43
C GLU A 65 -0.69 3.09 -7.93
N GLN A 66 0.07 2.35 -8.73
CA GLN A 66 0.07 2.48 -10.18
C GLN A 66 -1.30 2.11 -10.78
N ASP A 67 -1.91 1.01 -10.35
CA ASP A 67 -3.23 0.59 -10.81
C ASP A 67 -4.30 1.64 -10.51
N ARG A 68 -4.24 2.25 -9.30
CA ARG A 68 -5.14 3.35 -8.92
C ARG A 68 -4.91 4.59 -9.77
N ALA A 69 -3.66 4.95 -10.03
CA ALA A 69 -3.32 6.06 -10.92
C ALA A 69 -3.88 5.82 -12.33
N ASN A 70 -3.68 4.63 -12.90
CA ASN A 70 -4.20 4.23 -14.21
C ASN A 70 -5.74 4.25 -14.26
N SER A 71 -6.39 3.79 -13.19
CA SER A 71 -7.86 3.72 -13.12
C SER A 71 -8.54 5.09 -13.02
N SER A 72 -7.81 6.13 -12.61
CA SER A 72 -8.37 7.46 -12.41
C SER A 72 -8.47 8.31 -13.68
N ASN A 73 -8.08 7.80 -14.86
CA ASN A 73 -8.06 8.54 -16.14
C ASN A 73 -7.34 9.91 -16.11
N GLN A 74 -6.63 10.25 -15.03
CA GLN A 74 -6.17 11.62 -14.76
C GLN A 74 -4.66 11.78 -14.85
N PHE A 75 -3.90 10.73 -15.16
CA PHE A 75 -2.44 10.83 -15.29
C PHE A 75 -1.92 10.21 -16.58
N ASP A 76 -1.39 11.08 -17.46
CA ASP A 76 -0.48 10.78 -18.56
C ASP A 76 0.81 10.15 -18.04
N LEU A 77 0.73 8.89 -17.61
CA LEU A 77 1.93 8.11 -17.32
C LEU A 77 2.62 7.78 -18.66
N GLY A 78 3.65 8.56 -18.99
CA GLY A 78 4.68 8.23 -19.97
C GLY A 78 4.18 7.95 -21.38
N ARG A 79 3.52 8.91 -22.03
CA ARG A 79 3.27 8.83 -23.47
C ARG A 79 4.58 8.99 -24.22
N LEU A 80 5.01 7.94 -24.92
CA LEU A 80 6.04 8.02 -25.95
C LEU A 80 5.38 8.63 -27.19
N TYR A 81 5.73 9.87 -27.48
CA TYR A 81 5.38 10.51 -28.73
C TYR A 81 6.52 10.28 -29.70
N CYS A 82 6.22 9.63 -30.83
CA CYS A 82 7.12 9.60 -31.96
C CYS A 82 6.65 10.57 -33.04
N ARG A 83 7.58 11.34 -33.62
CA ARG A 83 7.33 12.19 -34.77
C ARG A 83 7.55 11.38 -36.02
N ALA A 84 6.47 11.15 -36.77
CA ALA A 84 6.57 10.61 -38.11
C ALA A 84 6.49 11.75 -39.14
N TYR A 85 7.45 11.82 -40.05
CA TYR A 85 7.39 12.73 -41.19
C TYR A 85 7.76 12.01 -42.49
N TYR A 86 6.99 12.29 -43.53
CA TYR A 86 7.14 11.67 -44.83
C TYR A 86 7.89 12.61 -45.77
N HIS A 87 9.03 12.15 -46.28
CA HIS A 87 9.81 12.92 -47.23
C HIS A 87 9.37 12.62 -48.66
N LEU A 88 8.55 13.52 -49.23
CA LEU A 88 7.92 13.33 -50.56
C LEU A 88 8.93 13.11 -51.71
N LYS A 89 10.11 13.74 -51.67
CA LYS A 89 11.12 13.61 -52.75
C LYS A 89 11.84 12.27 -52.74
N GLU A 90 11.95 11.65 -51.56
CA GLU A 90 12.64 10.38 -51.35
C GLU A 90 11.65 9.24 -51.12
N GLU A 91 10.34 9.54 -51.17
CA GLU A 91 9.22 8.64 -50.85
C GLU A 91 9.41 7.83 -49.55
N THR A 92 10.16 8.37 -48.59
CA THR A 92 10.61 7.65 -47.40
C THR A 92 9.96 8.22 -46.14
N LEU A 93 9.54 7.34 -45.23
CA LEU A 93 8.97 7.68 -43.93
C LEU A 93 10.05 7.59 -42.84
N TYR A 94 10.22 8.66 -42.07
CA TYR A 94 11.11 8.73 -40.92
C TYR A 94 10.32 8.79 -39.63
N ILE A 95 10.85 8.18 -38.57
CA ILE A 95 10.26 8.15 -37.23
C ILE A 95 11.35 8.54 -36.23
N GLU A 96 11.10 9.59 -35.44
CA GLU A 96 11.92 10.05 -34.30
C GLU A 96 11.19 9.88 -32.98
#